data_AF-A0A6B3HN51-F1
#
_entry.id   AF-A0A6B3HN51-F1
#
_cell.length_a   1.000
_cell.length_b   1.000
_cell.length_c   1.000
_cell.angle_alpha   90.00
_cell.angle_beta   90.00
_cell.angle_gamma   90.00
#
_symmetry.space_group_name_H-M   'P 1'
#
loop_
_entity.id
_entity.type
_entity.pdbx_description
1 polymer ?
#
loop_
_entity_poly.entity_id
_entity_poly.type
_entity_poly.pdbx_seq_one_letter_code
_entity_poly.pdbx_strand_id
1 'polypeptide(L)'
;YTAAVVDADPRAAVPWLATAYVPAPSLEEIVNECGPMPTQAVRWLAAGIAEALQSIHGAGLVHRDMKPSNVLVVEDGPRVIDFG
;
A
#
# COMPACT_ATOMS: atom_id res chain seq x y z
N TYR A 1 1.16 -7.58 -2.07
CA TYR A 1 2.47 -7.50 -1.38
C TYR A 1 2.57 -6.20 -0.60
N THR A 2 3.06 -6.24 0.65
CA THR A 2 3.23 -5.07 1.52
C THR A 2 4.67 -4.56 1.45
N ALA A 3 4.91 -3.28 1.74
CA ALA A 3 6.28 -2.79 1.90
C ALA A 3 6.92 -3.47 3.13
N ALA A 4 8.13 -4.03 2.97
CA ALA A 4 8.83 -4.71 4.06
C ALA A 4 9.27 -3.70 5.14
N VAL A 5 9.13 -4.07 6.42
CA VAL A 5 9.74 -3.32 7.51
C VAL A 5 11.26 -3.52 7.44
N VAL A 6 12.00 -2.42 7.37
CA VAL A 6 13.47 -2.41 7.30
C VAL A 6 14.04 -2.40 8.71
N ASP A 7 13.50 -1.57 9.61
CA ASP A 7 13.91 -1.48 10.99
C ASP A 7 12.83 -0.77 11.84
N ALA A 8 12.86 -0.92 13.17
CA ALA A 8 11.94 -0.24 14.07
C ALA A 8 12.51 -0.16 15.49
N ASP A 9 12.28 0.95 16.18
CA ASP A 9 12.48 1.04 17.62
C ASP A 9 11.27 1.67 18.32
N PRO A 10 10.37 0.85 18.90
CA PRO A 10 9.23 1.35 19.65
C PRO A 10 9.59 1.87 21.05
N ARG A 11 10.83 1.64 21.53
CA ARG A 11 11.31 2.05 22.87
C ARG A 11 12.24 3.26 22.83
N ALA A 12 12.61 3.75 21.65
CA ALA A 12 13.36 4.98 21.50
C ALA A 12 12.63 6.16 22.15
N ALA A 13 13.38 7.21 22.53
CA ALA A 13 12.81 8.45 23.07
C ALA A 13 11.75 9.06 22.14
N VAL A 14 11.91 8.87 20.83
CA VAL A 14 10.88 9.09 19.80
C VAL A 14 10.72 7.77 19.05
N PRO A 15 9.61 7.02 19.26
CA PRO A 15 9.37 5.77 18.55
C PRO A 15 9.39 5.95 17.04
N TRP A 16 9.99 5.01 16.32
CA TRP A 16 10.10 5.09 14.86
C TRP A 16 9.97 3.71 14.20
N LEU A 17 9.52 3.75 12.94
CA LEU A 17 9.38 2.60 12.04
C LEU A 17 9.96 3.00 10.68
N ALA A 18 10.90 2.21 10.17
CA ALA A 18 11.43 2.35 8.82
C ALA A 18 10.86 1.25 7.94
N THR A 19 10.17 1.62 6.86
CA THR A 19 9.67 0.70 5.83
C THR A 19 10.45 0.88 4.54
N ALA A 20 10.44 -0.15 3.70
CA ALA A 20 11.06 -0.09 2.38
C ALA A 20 10.51 1.10 1.59
N TYR A 21 11.41 1.96 1.10
CA TYR A 21 11.03 3.04 0.20
C TYR A 21 10.71 2.46 -1.17
N VAL A 22 9.51 2.74 -1.65
CA VAL A 22 9.05 2.34 -2.98
C VAL A 22 8.88 3.62 -3.81
N PRO A 23 9.72 3.87 -4.83
CA PRO A 23 9.65 5.09 -5.63
C PRO A 23 8.49 5.01 -6.64
N ALA A 24 7.26 5.11 -6.13
CA ALA A 24 6.05 5.05 -6.92
C ALA A 24 5.00 6.03 -6.38
N PRO A 25 4.17 6.62 -7.27
CA PRO A 25 3.07 7.45 -6.84
C PRO A 25 1.99 6.60 -6.15
N SER A 26 1.21 7.26 -5.30
CA SER A 26 -0.03 6.69 -4.78
C SER A 26 -1.12 6.67 -5.84
N LEU A 27 -2.12 5.81 -5.65
CA LEU A 27 -3.32 5.78 -6.49
C LEU A 27 -4.08 7.11 -6.42
N GLU A 28 -4.06 7.77 -5.26
CA GLU A 28 -4.65 9.11 -5.10
C GLU A 28 -3.97 10.15 -5.99
N GLU A 29 -2.63 10.19 -6.00
CA GLU A 29 -1.85 11.09 -6.86
C GLU A 29 -2.16 10.84 -8.34
N ILE A 30 -2.15 9.57 -8.78
CA ILE A 30 -2.47 9.21 -10.17
C ILE A 30 -3.86 9.71 -10.57
N VAL A 31 -4.88 9.48 -9.74
CA VAL A 31 -6.25 9.87 -10.07
C VAL A 31 -6.40 11.40 -10.08
N ASN A 32 -5.72 12.10 -9.17
CA ASN A 32 -5.76 13.57 -9.12
C ASN A 32 -5.06 14.22 -10.30
N GLU A 33 -3.92 13.68 -10.75
CA GLU A 33 -3.11 14.26 -11.83
C GLU A 33 -3.57 13.84 -13.21
N CYS A 34 -3.98 12.57 -13.38
CA CYS A 34 -4.31 11.98 -14.67
C CYS A 34 -5.82 11.80 -14.88
N GLY A 35 -6.64 11.99 -13.86
CA GLY A 35 -8.08 11.76 -13.89
C GLY A 35 -8.48 10.28 -13.74
N PRO A 36 -9.75 9.94 -14.01
CA PRO A 36 -10.27 8.59 -13.82
C PRO A 36 -9.52 7.54 -14.64
N MET A 37 -9.27 6.39 -14.02
CA MET A 37 -8.57 5.29 -14.68
C MET A 37 -9.48 4.47 -15.60
N PRO A 38 -8.94 3.93 -16.71
CA PRO A 38 -9.65 2.97 -17.54
C PRO A 38 -10.09 1.74 -16.74
N THR A 39 -11.24 1.17 -17.06
CA THR A 39 -11.82 0.03 -16.33
C THR A 39 -10.87 -1.16 -16.24
N GLN A 40 -10.05 -1.39 -17.28
CA GLN A 40 -9.06 -2.48 -17.27
C GLN A 40 -8.01 -2.28 -16.17
N ALA A 41 -7.52 -1.05 -16.00
CA ALA A 41 -6.52 -0.74 -15.00
C ALA A 41 -7.12 -0.81 -13.58
N VAL A 42 -8.37 -0.38 -13.41
CA VAL A 42 -9.12 -0.55 -12.14
C VAL A 42 -9.24 -2.02 -11.77
N ARG A 43 -9.57 -2.91 -12.72
CA ARG A 43 -9.66 -4.36 -12.44
C ARG A 43 -8.32 -4.94 -12.02
N TRP A 44 -7.23 -4.54 -12.68
CA TRP A 44 -5.89 -4.99 -12.33
C TRP A 44 -5.47 -4.53 -10.93
N LEU A 45 -5.72 -3.26 -10.59
CA LEU A 45 -5.49 -2.73 -9.25
C LEU A 45 -6.33 -3.46 -8.19
N ALA A 46 -7.62 -3.66 -8.45
CA ALA A 46 -8.52 -4.33 -7.52
C ALA A 46 -8.07 -5.77 -7.22
N ALA A 47 -7.60 -6.50 -8.24
CA ALA A 47 -7.06 -7.84 -8.05
C ALA A 47 -5.82 -7.82 -7.15
N GLY A 48 -4.83 -6.98 -7.43
CA GLY A 48 -3.61 -6.91 -6.61
C GLY A 48 -3.84 -6.39 -5.18
N ILE A 49 -4.77 -5.45 -5.00
CA ILE A 49 -5.19 -4.98 -3.67
C ILE A 49 -5.88 -6.12 -2.90
N ALA A 50 -6.76 -6.89 -3.55
CA ALA A 50 -7.43 -8.02 -2.92
C ALA A 50 -6.43 -9.10 -2.48
N GLU A 51 -5.43 -9.42 -3.31
CA GLU A 51 -4.35 -10.35 -2.95
C GLU A 51 -3.53 -9.83 -1.77
N ALA A 52 -3.21 -8.54 -1.74
CA ALA A 52 -2.50 -7.94 -0.61
C ALA A 52 -3.32 -8.05 0.68
N LEU A 53 -4.61 -7.68 0.65
CA LEU A 53 -5.52 -7.78 1.79
C LEU A 53 -5.71 -9.23 2.24
N GLN A 54 -5.79 -10.18 1.32
CA GLN A 54 -5.87 -11.60 1.67
C GLN A 54 -4.60 -12.06 2.41
N SER A 55 -3.42 -11.63 1.99
CA SER A 55 -2.16 -11.91 2.69
C SER A 55 -2.14 -11.30 4.10
N ILE A 56 -2.60 -10.05 4.24
CA ILE A 56 -2.68 -9.35 5.53
C ILE A 56 -3.63 -10.08 6.48
N HIS A 57 -4.83 -10.42 6.00
CA HIS A 57 -5.82 -11.16 6.76
C HIS A 57 -5.34 -12.58 7.11
N GLY A 58 -4.60 -13.22 6.21
CA GLY A 58 -3.96 -14.52 6.46
C GLY A 58 -2.95 -14.50 7.61
N ALA A 59 -2.37 -13.33 7.91
CA ALA A 59 -1.51 -13.12 9.07
C ALA A 59 -2.29 -12.73 10.35
N GLY A 60 -3.62 -12.72 10.33
CA GLY A 60 -4.48 -12.33 11.45
C GLY A 60 -4.55 -10.82 11.69
N LEU A 61 -4.06 -10.01 10.75
CA LEU A 61 -4.08 -8.56 10.81
C LEU A 61 -5.24 -8.00 10.00
N VAL A 62 -5.68 -6.78 10.32
CA VAL A 62 -6.66 -6.02 9.53
C VAL A 62 -6.07 -4.64 9.29
N HIS A 63 -6.09 -4.16 8.04
CA HIS A 63 -5.47 -2.88 7.68
C HIS A 63 -6.14 -1.66 8.31
N ARG A 64 -7.48 -1.68 8.44
CA ARG A 64 -8.35 -0.65 9.06
C ARG A 64 -8.44 0.72 8.40
N ASP A 65 -7.38 1.21 7.75
CA ASP A 65 -7.37 2.50 7.04
C ASP A 65 -7.13 2.36 5.53
N MET A 66 -7.84 1.44 4.87
CA MET A 66 -7.66 1.21 3.44
C MET A 66 -8.25 2.37 2.62
N LYS A 67 -7.39 3.10 1.90
CA LYS A 67 -7.75 4.25 1.03
C LYS A 67 -6.76 4.40 -0.13
N PRO A 68 -7.08 5.19 -1.19
CA PRO A 68 -6.21 5.34 -2.36
C PRO A 68 -4.79 5.85 -2.05
N SER A 69 -4.61 6.74 -1.07
CA SER A 69 -3.28 7.20 -0.64
C SER A 69 -2.39 6.07 -0.12
N ASN A 70 -2.99 4.99 0.38
CA ASN A 70 -2.28 3.84 0.95
C ASN A 70 -1.99 2.75 -0.09
N VAL A 71 -2.16 3.07 -1.38
CA VAL A 71 -1.85 2.16 -2.49
C VAL A 71 -0.80 2.80 -3.37
N LEU A 72 0.41 2.25 -3.37
CA LEU A 72 1.44 2.64 -4.33
C LEU A 72 1.31 1.82 -5.61
N VAL A 73 1.41 2.48 -6.76
CA VAL A 73 1.28 1.83 -8.08
C VAL A 73 2.66 1.63 -8.70
N VAL A 74 3.16 0.40 -8.60
CA VAL A 74 4.42 -0.04 -9.22
C VAL A 74 4.13 -0.92 -10.44
N GLU A 75 5.11 -1.06 -11.32
CA GLU A 75 5.02 -1.83 -12.57
C GLU A 75 4.63 -3.30 -12.35
N ASP A 76 5.08 -3.90 -11.25
CA ASP A 76 4.84 -5.31 -10.93
C ASP A 76 3.57 -5.57 -10.10
N GLY A 77 2.81 -4.54 -9.72
CA GLY A 77 1.53 -4.69 -9.00
C GLY A 77 1.37 -3.81 -7.77
N PRO A 78 0.14 -3.41 -7.42
CA PRO A 78 -0.10 -2.46 -6.33
C PRO A 78 0.49 -2.93 -4.99
N ARG A 79 1.07 -2.00 -4.25
CA ARG A 79 1.58 -2.21 -2.89
C ARG A 79 0.67 -1.49 -1.91
N VAL A 80 0.24 -2.20 -0.87
CA VAL A 80 -0.53 -1.63 0.23
C VAL A 80 0.43 -1.22 1.35
N ILE A 81 0.32 0.02 1.83
CA ILE A 81 1.18 0.66 2.83
C ILE A 81 0.38 1.24 4.00
N ASP A 82 1.06 1.73 5.04
CA ASP A 82 0.47 2.43 6.19
C ASP A 82 -0.59 1.61 6.95
N PHE A 83 -0.10 0.54 7.59
CA PHE A 83 -0.86 -0.31 8.51
C PHE A 83 -1.02 0.40 9.85
N GLY A 84 -2.22 0.88 10.15
CA GLY A 84 -2.59 1.49 11.44
C GLY A 84 -2.85 0.49 12.55
#